data_AF-A0A246JY35-F1
#
_entry.id   AF-A0A246JY35-F1
#
_cell.length_a   1.000
_cell.length_b   1.000
_cell.length_c   1.000
_cell.angle_alpha   90.00
_cell.angle_beta   90.00
_cell.angle_gamma   90.00
#
_symmetry.space_group_name_H-M   'P 1'
#
loop_
_entity.id
_entity.type
_entity.pdbx_description
1 polymer ?
#
loop_
_entity_poly.entity_id
_entity_poly.type
_entity_poly.pdbx_seq_one_letter_code
_entity_poly.pdbx_strand_id
1 'polypeptide(L)'
;MEDEDFLAEIGKDDDAATIEQPAEPVVETPAEVAPEPVAVEPAPEPAKPEPGFVPFAAVLDERDKRKELQAEIERMRQAQPAAQPQPIPDMFEDPEGYTSALAQTFEQRIYQTQLQMSDRFAQNQYGEELTTAAKQWAFEKCNQDPHFNAKVRESGDPVGYAVKEYQRDQIASNVTQDDFTQFMAWKQAQAGLTPAPTPSDNPSPAKPPPRSLASAPSAGPAATEPVQSDEEIFAETFARK
;
A
#
# COMPACT_ATOMS: atom_id res chain seq x y z
N MET A 1 -6.10 39.01 23.62
CA MET A 1 -6.02 37.93 24.60
C MET A 1 -6.25 36.64 23.85
N GLU A 2 -5.32 35.72 23.69
CA GLU A 2 -3.88 35.65 23.95
C GLU A 2 -3.60 34.19 23.58
N ASP A 3 -2.97 33.91 22.44
CA ASP A 3 -2.53 32.54 22.10
C ASP A 3 -1.33 32.66 21.14
N GLU A 4 -0.26 33.28 21.64
CA GLU A 4 1.10 33.19 21.10
C GLU A 4 1.97 32.56 22.19
N ASP A 5 2.15 31.24 22.18
CA ASP A 5 3.21 30.54 22.95
C ASP A 5 3.27 29.02 22.63
N PHE A 6 3.42 28.64 21.35
CA PHE A 6 3.66 27.22 20.99
C PHE A 6 4.78 27.00 19.96
N LEU A 7 5.79 27.87 19.91
CA LEU A 7 6.95 27.68 19.01
C LEU A 7 8.27 28.09 19.65
N ALA A 8 8.61 27.48 20.79
CA ALA A 8 9.91 27.66 21.42
C ALA A 8 10.41 26.39 22.11
N GLU A 9 10.69 25.30 21.39
CA GLU A 9 11.48 24.19 21.97
C GLU A 9 11.98 23.16 20.93
N ILE A 10 12.85 23.55 19.98
CA ILE A 10 13.71 22.57 19.31
C ILE A 10 15.12 23.15 19.16
N GLY A 11 16.00 22.80 20.08
CA GLY A 11 17.43 23.01 19.95
C GLY A 11 18.20 22.25 21.03
N LYS A 12 19.26 21.55 20.60
CA LYS A 12 20.27 20.78 21.36
C LYS A 12 19.81 19.37 21.77
N ASP A 13 20.53 18.29 21.52
CA ASP A 13 21.98 18.06 21.40
C ASP A 13 22.25 16.91 20.39
N ASP A 14 23.43 16.87 19.77
CA ASP A 14 24.26 15.65 19.76
C ASP A 14 25.62 15.86 19.05
N ASP A 15 26.65 15.53 19.83
CA ASP A 15 28.07 15.27 19.60
C ASP A 15 28.55 14.78 18.22
N ALA A 16 29.75 15.25 17.82
CA ALA A 16 30.88 14.37 17.44
C ALA A 16 32.21 15.14 17.21
N ALA A 17 33.06 15.09 18.23
CA ALA A 17 34.49 14.71 18.21
C ALA A 17 35.48 15.26 17.15
N THR A 18 36.34 16.14 17.67
CA THR A 18 37.77 16.38 17.41
C THR A 18 38.63 15.17 16.99
N ILE A 19 39.53 15.38 16.00
CA ILE A 19 40.84 14.73 15.88
C ILE A 19 41.92 15.78 15.50
N GLU A 20 43.03 15.76 16.25
CA GLU A 20 44.26 16.55 16.19
C GLU A 20 45.22 16.15 15.03
N GLN A 21 45.84 17.16 14.38
CA GLN A 21 47.29 17.36 14.00
C GLN A 21 48.16 16.24 13.35
N PRO A 22 49.40 16.49 12.83
CA PRO A 22 50.12 17.73 12.47
C PRO A 22 51.00 17.69 11.17
N ALA A 23 51.64 18.83 10.86
CA ALA A 23 52.99 19.04 10.30
C ALA A 23 53.33 18.82 8.80
N GLU A 24 53.87 19.90 8.21
CA GLU A 24 54.69 19.97 6.99
C GLU A 24 56.02 19.19 7.12
N PRO A 25 56.76 18.96 6.00
CA PRO A 25 57.92 19.82 5.83
C PRO A 25 58.27 20.24 4.39
N VAL A 26 58.96 21.37 4.38
CA VAL A 26 59.71 22.11 3.37
C VAL A 26 60.76 21.28 2.61
N VAL A 27 60.94 21.56 1.31
CA VAL A 27 62.23 21.46 0.61
C VAL A 27 62.47 22.72 -0.23
N GLU A 28 63.64 23.32 -0.04
CA GLU A 28 64.14 24.59 -0.58
C GLU A 28 64.65 24.51 -2.05
N THR A 29 64.35 25.57 -2.83
CA THR A 29 65.21 26.30 -3.82
C THR A 29 65.79 25.58 -5.07
N PRO A 30 66.20 26.29 -6.15
CA PRO A 30 66.45 27.74 -6.29
C PRO A 30 65.80 28.46 -7.49
N ALA A 31 65.82 29.80 -7.36
CA ALA A 31 65.33 30.81 -8.28
C ALA A 31 66.08 30.86 -9.62
N GLU A 32 65.33 31.10 -10.72
CA GLU A 32 65.88 31.70 -11.94
C GLU A 32 64.83 32.59 -12.63
N VAL A 33 65.06 33.90 -12.50
CA VAL A 33 64.83 35.02 -13.43
C VAL A 33 63.50 35.09 -14.21
N ALA A 34 62.70 36.11 -13.85
CA ALA A 34 61.58 36.63 -14.62
C ALA A 34 62.01 37.24 -15.97
N PRO A 35 61.10 37.22 -16.96
CA PRO A 35 60.53 38.50 -17.40
C PRO A 35 59.00 38.48 -17.43
N GLU A 36 58.43 39.65 -17.18
CA GLU A 36 57.02 39.96 -16.91
C GLU A 36 56.01 39.35 -17.91
N PRO A 37 54.93 38.70 -17.42
CA PRO A 37 53.78 38.36 -18.24
C PRO A 37 52.83 39.55 -18.38
N VAL A 38 52.41 39.83 -19.61
CA VAL A 38 51.26 40.71 -19.89
C VAL A 38 50.03 40.08 -19.24
N ALA A 39 49.52 40.74 -18.21
CA ALA A 39 48.31 40.35 -17.50
C ALA A 39 47.11 40.43 -18.45
N VAL A 40 46.51 39.28 -18.75
CA VAL A 40 45.13 39.18 -19.22
C VAL A 40 44.25 39.38 -17.99
N GLU A 41 43.45 40.44 -17.96
CA GLU A 41 42.42 40.64 -16.93
C GLU A 41 41.49 39.42 -16.90
N PRO A 42 41.32 38.75 -15.75
CA PRO A 42 40.29 37.73 -15.61
C PRO A 42 38.92 38.41 -15.56
N ALA A 43 37.99 37.91 -16.37
CA ALA A 43 36.58 38.26 -16.31
C ALA A 43 36.04 38.04 -14.88
N PRO A 44 35.17 38.93 -14.36
CA PRO A 44 34.69 38.82 -12.99
C PRO A 44 33.87 37.53 -12.79
N GLU A 45 34.29 36.74 -11.80
CA GLU A 45 33.51 35.60 -11.30
C GLU A 45 32.16 36.08 -10.76
N PRO A 46 31.04 35.37 -11.03
CA PRO A 46 29.74 35.76 -10.52
C PRO A 46 29.73 35.60 -8.99
N ALA A 47 29.53 36.72 -8.29
CA ALA A 47 29.38 36.77 -6.84
C ALA A 47 28.25 35.81 -6.40
N LYS A 48 28.57 34.91 -5.47
CA LYS A 48 27.55 34.08 -4.80
C LYS A 48 26.62 35.01 -4.01
N PRO A 49 25.28 34.93 -4.20
CA PRO A 49 24.36 35.79 -3.49
C PRO A 49 24.43 35.51 -1.98
N GLU A 50 24.28 36.58 -1.18
CA GLU A 50 24.24 36.50 0.28
C GLU A 50 23.12 35.54 0.76
N PRO A 51 23.32 34.84 1.89
CA PRO A 51 22.32 33.92 2.43
C PRO A 51 20.99 34.65 2.68
N GLY A 52 19.93 34.24 1.97
CA GLY A 52 18.59 34.83 2.09
C GLY A 52 18.13 35.66 0.88
N PHE A 53 18.99 35.90 -0.12
CA PHE A 53 18.58 36.56 -1.35
C PHE A 53 18.16 35.53 -2.41
N VAL A 54 16.86 35.41 -2.68
CA VAL A 54 16.37 34.63 -3.83
C VAL A 54 16.62 35.46 -5.09
N PRO A 55 17.39 34.96 -6.07
CA PRO A 55 17.62 35.68 -7.31
C PRO A 55 16.28 36.01 -7.99
N PHE A 56 16.10 37.26 -8.41
CA PHE A 56 14.87 37.70 -9.07
C PHE A 56 14.49 36.84 -10.29
N ALA A 57 15.50 36.36 -11.02
CA ALA A 57 15.32 35.41 -12.12
C ALA A 57 14.62 34.10 -11.69
N ALA A 58 15.02 33.52 -10.56
CA ALA A 58 14.40 32.31 -10.04
C ALA A 58 12.92 32.53 -9.65
N VAL A 59 12.58 33.71 -9.14
CA VAL A 59 11.18 34.06 -8.83
C VAL A 59 10.34 34.19 -10.11
N LEU A 60 10.90 34.76 -11.17
CA LEU A 60 10.23 34.86 -12.46
C LEU A 60 10.03 33.48 -13.09
N ASP A 61 11.04 32.61 -13.07
CA ASP A 61 10.95 31.25 -13.59
C ASP A 61 9.86 30.45 -12.86
N GLU A 62 9.78 30.55 -11.52
CA GLU A 62 8.72 29.89 -10.74
C GLU A 62 7.34 30.44 -11.04
N ARG A 63 7.21 31.76 -11.26
CA ARG A 63 5.94 32.37 -11.66
C ARG A 63 5.52 31.89 -13.04
N ASP A 64 6.45 31.81 -13.99
CA ASP A 64 6.15 31.43 -15.36
C ASP A 64 5.78 29.93 -15.43
N LYS A 65 6.49 29.05 -14.71
CA LYS A 65 6.07 27.64 -14.52
C LYS A 65 4.68 27.50 -13.92
N ARG A 66 4.35 28.29 -12.88
CA ARG A 66 3.02 28.27 -12.26
C ARG A 66 1.94 28.71 -13.25
N LYS A 67 2.23 29.75 -14.05
CA LYS A 67 1.30 30.25 -15.06
C LYS A 67 1.05 29.21 -16.15
N GLU A 68 2.10 28.52 -16.60
CA GLU A 68 1.99 27.45 -17.60
C GLU A 68 1.19 26.25 -17.06
N LEU A 69 1.50 25.78 -15.85
CA LEU A 69 0.74 24.71 -15.21
C LEU A 69 -0.72 25.08 -15.00
N GLN A 70 -1.00 26.32 -14.57
CA GLN A 70 -2.36 26.80 -14.40
C GLN A 70 -3.11 26.88 -15.73
N ALA A 71 -2.45 27.36 -16.79
CA ALA A 71 -3.03 27.40 -18.13
C ALA A 71 -3.31 25.99 -18.66
N GLU A 72 -2.44 25.02 -18.40
CA GLU A 72 -2.65 23.63 -18.80
C GLU A 72 -3.79 22.98 -18.00
N ILE A 73 -3.86 23.18 -16.68
CA ILE A 73 -4.98 22.72 -15.85
C ILE A 73 -6.29 23.33 -16.35
N GLU A 74 -6.30 24.63 -16.66
CA GLU A 74 -7.49 25.31 -17.16
C GLU A 74 -7.89 24.80 -18.54
N ARG A 75 -6.92 24.54 -19.43
CA ARG A 75 -7.15 23.93 -20.74
C ARG A 75 -7.72 22.51 -20.61
N MET A 76 -7.16 21.68 -19.72
CA MET A 76 -7.68 20.35 -19.45
C MET A 76 -9.10 20.41 -18.86
N ARG A 77 -9.36 21.36 -17.96
CA ARG A 77 -10.68 21.58 -17.36
C ARG A 77 -11.72 22.07 -18.38
N GLN A 78 -11.31 22.87 -19.37
CA GLN A 78 -12.17 23.30 -20.46
C GLN A 78 -12.38 22.20 -21.51
N ALA A 79 -11.39 21.34 -21.73
CA ALA A 79 -11.47 20.20 -22.65
C ALA A 79 -12.26 19.02 -22.07
N GLN A 80 -12.31 18.87 -20.75
CA GLN A 80 -13.20 17.91 -20.10
C GLN A 80 -14.61 18.51 -20.02
N PRO A 81 -15.61 17.92 -20.70
CA PRO A 81 -16.99 18.32 -20.46
C PRO A 81 -17.26 18.11 -18.97
N ALA A 82 -17.72 19.17 -18.29
CA ALA A 82 -18.16 19.06 -16.91
C ALA A 82 -19.17 17.92 -16.85
N ALA A 83 -18.83 16.84 -16.15
CA ALA A 83 -19.72 15.71 -15.94
C ALA A 83 -20.91 16.25 -15.13
N GLN A 84 -21.98 16.62 -15.81
CA GLN A 84 -23.19 17.05 -15.15
C GLN A 84 -23.70 15.86 -14.32
N PRO A 85 -24.09 16.08 -13.05
CA PRO A 85 -24.75 15.05 -12.29
C PRO A 85 -25.94 14.55 -13.11
N GLN A 86 -25.96 13.24 -13.38
CA GLN A 86 -27.05 12.64 -14.14
C GLN A 86 -28.36 12.95 -13.39
N PRO A 87 -29.38 13.50 -14.07
CA PRO A 87 -30.65 13.79 -13.41
C PRO A 87 -31.22 12.46 -12.90
N ILE A 88 -31.54 12.42 -11.59
CA ILE A 88 -32.25 11.26 -11.02
C ILE A 88 -33.64 11.24 -11.68
N PRO A 89 -34.06 10.13 -12.32
CA PRO A 89 -35.39 10.03 -12.92
C PRO A 89 -36.48 10.35 -11.89
N ASP A 90 -37.55 11.05 -12.29
CA ASP A 90 -38.65 11.33 -11.36
C ASP A 90 -39.37 10.02 -11.00
N MET A 91 -39.57 9.80 -9.70
CA MET A 91 -40.29 8.66 -9.16
C MET A 91 -41.73 8.53 -9.71
N PHE A 92 -42.38 9.64 -10.07
CA PHE A 92 -43.75 9.62 -10.58
C PHE A 92 -43.85 9.39 -12.10
N GLU A 93 -42.87 9.84 -12.87
CA GLU A 93 -42.85 9.67 -14.33
C GLU A 93 -42.22 8.33 -14.73
N ASP A 94 -41.19 7.87 -14.00
CA ASP A 94 -40.49 6.60 -14.24
C ASP A 94 -40.04 5.94 -12.91
N PRO A 95 -40.91 5.14 -12.26
CA PRO A 95 -40.58 4.49 -11.00
C PRO A 95 -39.47 3.42 -11.14
N GLU A 96 -39.33 2.76 -12.29
CA GLU A 96 -38.26 1.78 -12.53
C GLU A 96 -36.91 2.47 -12.70
N GLY A 97 -36.87 3.58 -13.45
CA GLY A 97 -35.68 4.43 -13.57
C GLY A 97 -35.21 4.97 -12.22
N TYR A 98 -36.12 5.47 -11.39
CA TYR A 98 -35.79 5.98 -10.06
C TYR A 98 -35.18 4.90 -9.15
N THR A 99 -35.81 3.72 -9.10
CA THR A 99 -35.33 2.62 -8.25
C THR A 99 -33.98 2.07 -8.70
N SER A 100 -33.74 1.95 -10.01
CA SER A 100 -32.44 1.54 -10.53
C SER A 100 -31.33 2.56 -10.27
N ALA A 101 -31.61 3.86 -10.43
CA ALA A 101 -30.67 4.92 -10.07
C ALA A 101 -30.34 4.89 -8.57
N LEU A 102 -31.34 4.69 -7.72
CA LEU A 102 -31.14 4.54 -6.28
C LEU A 102 -30.26 3.31 -5.97
N ALA A 103 -30.55 2.15 -6.56
CA ALA A 103 -29.75 0.94 -6.39
C ALA A 103 -28.28 1.17 -6.80
N GLN A 104 -28.03 1.82 -7.93
CA GLN A 104 -26.67 2.16 -8.38
C GLN A 104 -25.95 3.08 -7.39
N THR A 105 -26.64 4.10 -6.84
CA THR A 105 -26.01 4.98 -5.85
C THR A 105 -25.64 4.23 -4.56
N PHE A 106 -26.46 3.27 -4.13
CA PHE A 106 -26.16 2.43 -2.98
C PHE A 106 -24.99 1.50 -3.25
N GLU A 107 -24.98 0.83 -4.40
CA GLU A 107 -23.90 -0.07 -4.81
C GLU A 107 -22.56 0.68 -4.87
N GLN A 108 -22.54 1.88 -5.45
CA GLN A 108 -21.35 2.73 -5.47
C GLN A 108 -20.87 3.08 -4.06
N ARG A 109 -21.76 3.43 -3.13
CA ARG A 109 -21.38 3.74 -1.73
C ARG A 109 -20.83 2.51 -1.00
N ILE A 110 -21.45 1.35 -1.19
CA ILE A 110 -20.99 0.09 -0.61
C ILE A 110 -19.59 -0.23 -1.12
N TYR A 111 -19.40 -0.16 -2.44
CA TYR A 111 -18.11 -0.41 -3.06
C TYR A 111 -17.03 0.56 -2.58
N GLN A 112 -17.32 1.86 -2.47
CA GLN A 112 -16.37 2.85 -1.94
C GLN A 112 -15.98 2.56 -0.49
N THR A 113 -16.95 2.12 0.33
CA THR A 113 -16.71 1.75 1.72
C THR A 113 -15.84 0.50 1.81
N GLN A 114 -16.14 -0.52 1.00
CA GLN A 114 -15.31 -1.73 0.90
C GLN A 114 -13.88 -1.38 0.48
N LEU A 115 -13.71 -0.51 -0.51
CA LEU A 115 -12.39 -0.06 -0.96
C LEU A 115 -11.61 0.64 0.15
N GLN A 116 -12.25 1.53 0.92
CA GLN A 116 -11.62 2.21 2.06
C GLN A 116 -11.23 1.24 3.18
N MET A 117 -12.11 0.30 3.54
CA MET A 117 -11.82 -0.70 4.56
C MET A 117 -10.69 -1.63 4.13
N SER A 118 -10.74 -2.09 2.89
CA SER A 118 -9.73 -2.90 2.23
C SER A 118 -8.37 -2.19 2.20
N ASP A 119 -8.33 -0.90 1.87
CA ASP A 119 -7.10 -0.11 1.89
C ASP A 119 -6.48 -0.04 3.30
N ARG A 120 -7.28 0.28 4.32
CA ARG A 120 -6.79 0.30 5.71
C ARG A 120 -6.31 -1.06 6.18
N PHE A 121 -7.01 -2.13 5.79
CA PHE A 121 -6.61 -3.49 6.11
C PHE A 121 -5.28 -3.86 5.44
N ALA A 122 -5.13 -3.56 4.15
CA ALA A 122 -3.90 -3.80 3.41
C ALA A 122 -2.72 -3.00 3.97
N GLN A 123 -2.92 -1.72 4.31
CA GLN A 123 -1.91 -0.89 4.96
C GLN A 123 -1.46 -1.49 6.30
N ASN A 124 -2.40 -1.98 7.12
CA ASN A 124 -2.08 -2.62 8.39
C ASN A 124 -1.35 -3.96 8.21
N GLN A 125 -1.65 -4.72 7.15
CA GLN A 125 -1.08 -6.06 6.93
C GLN A 125 0.27 -6.03 6.21
N TYR A 126 0.43 -5.18 5.20
CA TYR A 126 1.59 -5.15 4.30
C TYR A 126 2.40 -3.86 4.38
N GLY A 127 1.92 -2.85 5.09
CA GLY A 127 2.52 -1.51 5.16
C GLY A 127 1.99 -0.57 4.08
N GLU A 128 2.13 0.73 4.34
CA GLU A 128 1.62 1.80 3.47
C GLU A 128 2.33 1.86 2.12
N GLU A 129 3.66 1.73 2.11
CA GLU A 129 4.50 1.81 0.90
C GLU A 129 4.12 0.73 -0.12
N LEU A 130 4.09 -0.53 0.32
CA LEU A 130 3.77 -1.66 -0.56
C LEU A 130 2.32 -1.56 -1.07
N THR A 131 1.40 -1.16 -0.19
CA THR A 131 -0.01 -0.99 -0.56
C THR A 131 -0.17 0.12 -1.60
N THR A 132 0.54 1.23 -1.47
CA THR A 132 0.49 2.34 -2.42
C THR A 132 1.08 1.95 -3.77
N ALA A 133 2.23 1.27 -3.79
CA ALA A 133 2.82 0.74 -5.02
C ALA A 133 1.89 -0.25 -5.73
N ALA A 134 1.29 -1.17 -4.97
CA ALA A 134 0.34 -2.14 -5.51
C ALA A 134 -0.94 -1.48 -6.07
N LYS A 135 -1.46 -0.43 -5.41
CA LYS A 135 -2.62 0.34 -5.92
C LYS A 135 -2.31 1.02 -7.26
N GLN A 136 -1.14 1.61 -7.41
CA GLN A 136 -0.71 2.23 -8.67
C GLN A 136 -0.57 1.20 -9.79
N TRP A 137 0.13 0.09 -9.52
CA TRP A 137 0.25 -1.02 -10.47
C TRP A 137 -1.12 -1.60 -10.86
N ALA A 138 -2.01 -1.78 -9.88
CA ALA A 138 -3.35 -2.32 -10.13
C ALA A 138 -4.22 -1.36 -10.94
N PHE A 139 -4.09 -0.03 -10.75
CA PHE A 139 -4.79 0.95 -11.56
C PHE A 139 -4.40 0.83 -13.04
N GLU A 140 -3.10 0.70 -13.33
CA GLU A 140 -2.60 0.47 -14.69
C GLU A 140 -3.06 -0.88 -15.24
N LYS A 141 -2.98 -1.94 -14.43
CA LYS A 141 -3.41 -3.29 -14.83
C LYS A 141 -4.89 -3.36 -15.14
N CYS A 142 -5.73 -2.68 -14.35
CA CYS A 142 -7.17 -2.57 -14.56
C CYS A 142 -7.55 -1.89 -15.88
N ASN A 143 -6.70 -1.00 -16.40
CA ASN A 143 -6.91 -0.36 -17.70
C ASN A 143 -6.47 -1.26 -18.86
N GLN A 144 -5.50 -2.15 -18.63
CA GLN A 144 -4.97 -3.08 -19.64
C GLN A 144 -5.75 -4.38 -19.72
N ASP A 145 -6.24 -4.90 -18.59
CA ASP A 145 -6.94 -6.18 -18.47
C ASP A 145 -8.34 -5.98 -17.83
N PRO A 146 -9.41 -5.98 -18.64
CA PRO A 146 -10.78 -5.90 -18.15
C PRO A 146 -11.18 -7.06 -17.22
N HIS A 147 -10.58 -8.24 -17.38
CA HIS A 147 -10.90 -9.40 -16.56
C HIS A 147 -10.26 -9.31 -15.17
N PHE A 148 -9.05 -8.75 -15.09
CA PHE A 148 -8.46 -8.39 -13.79
C PHE A 148 -9.34 -7.35 -13.07
N ASN A 149 -9.83 -6.33 -13.78
CA ASN A 149 -10.72 -5.31 -13.21
C ASN A 149 -12.01 -5.94 -12.63
N ALA A 150 -12.66 -6.83 -13.39
CA ALA A 150 -13.83 -7.56 -12.91
C ALA A 150 -13.55 -8.34 -11.62
N LYS A 151 -12.44 -9.09 -11.58
CA LYS A 151 -12.02 -9.83 -10.37
C LYS A 151 -11.77 -8.94 -9.17
N VAL A 152 -11.12 -7.80 -9.36
CA VAL A 152 -10.89 -6.83 -8.28
C VAL A 152 -12.23 -6.31 -7.74
N ARG A 153 -13.18 -5.98 -8.62
CA ARG A 153 -14.51 -5.49 -8.24
C ARG A 153 -15.37 -6.53 -7.53
N GLU A 154 -15.27 -7.78 -7.96
CA GLU A 154 -16.00 -8.90 -7.34
C GLU A 154 -15.38 -9.36 -6.02
N SER A 155 -14.11 -9.03 -5.78
CA SER A 155 -13.43 -9.41 -4.55
C SER A 155 -13.96 -8.62 -3.34
N GLY A 156 -14.13 -9.30 -2.21
CA GLY A 156 -14.49 -8.63 -0.95
C GLY A 156 -13.38 -7.75 -0.35
N ASP A 157 -12.15 -7.86 -0.88
CA ASP A 157 -10.97 -7.10 -0.47
C ASP A 157 -10.17 -6.68 -1.72
N PRO A 158 -10.62 -5.63 -2.44
CA PRO A 158 -10.02 -5.22 -3.72
C PRO A 158 -8.55 -4.84 -3.61
N VAL A 159 -8.15 -4.08 -2.58
CA VAL A 159 -6.77 -3.64 -2.38
C VAL A 159 -5.90 -4.82 -1.94
N GLY A 160 -6.37 -5.67 -1.01
CA GLY A 160 -5.62 -6.84 -0.60
C GLY A 160 -5.43 -7.86 -1.73
N TYR A 161 -6.41 -8.01 -2.62
CA TYR A 161 -6.27 -8.81 -3.85
C TYR A 161 -5.21 -8.21 -4.78
N ALA A 162 -5.27 -6.91 -5.04
CA ALA A 162 -4.27 -6.20 -5.84
C ALA A 162 -2.85 -6.35 -5.29
N VAL A 163 -2.67 -6.25 -3.96
CA VAL A 163 -1.37 -6.46 -3.30
C VAL A 163 -0.82 -7.87 -3.52
N LYS A 164 -1.65 -8.90 -3.37
CA LYS A 164 -1.23 -10.30 -3.59
C LYS A 164 -0.83 -10.54 -5.05
N GLU A 165 -1.59 -10.00 -5.98
CA GLU A 165 -1.29 -10.10 -7.41
C GLU A 165 -0.03 -9.31 -7.79
N TYR A 166 0.18 -8.13 -7.21
CA TYR A 166 1.43 -7.37 -7.37
C TYR A 166 2.63 -8.17 -6.85
N GLN A 167 2.53 -8.77 -5.67
CA GLN A 167 3.59 -9.64 -5.15
C GLN A 167 3.84 -10.85 -6.06
N ARG A 168 2.78 -11.46 -6.60
CA ARG A 168 2.89 -12.57 -7.56
C ARG A 168 3.62 -12.14 -8.83
N ASP A 169 3.31 -10.95 -9.35
CA ASP A 169 3.96 -10.36 -10.53
C ASP A 169 5.44 -10.05 -10.27
N GLN A 170 5.75 -9.50 -9.09
CA GLN A 170 7.13 -9.28 -8.64
C GLN A 170 7.91 -10.59 -8.52
N ILE A 171 7.33 -11.62 -7.91
CA ILE A 171 7.97 -12.94 -7.81
C ILE A 171 8.18 -13.52 -9.22
N ALA A 172 7.15 -13.48 -10.07
CA ALA A 172 7.24 -13.99 -11.44
C ALA A 172 8.31 -13.25 -12.26
N SER A 173 8.53 -11.96 -12.01
CA SER A 173 9.54 -11.16 -12.69
C SER A 173 10.95 -11.38 -12.17
N ASN A 174 11.11 -11.75 -10.89
CA ASN A 174 12.41 -11.94 -10.25
C ASN A 174 12.90 -13.40 -10.23
N VAL A 175 12.01 -14.39 -10.41
CA VAL A 175 12.39 -15.81 -10.43
C VAL A 175 13.05 -16.15 -11.76
N THR A 176 14.29 -16.61 -11.70
CA THR A 176 15.02 -17.10 -12.88
C THR A 176 14.74 -18.58 -13.13
N GLN A 177 15.05 -19.05 -14.34
CA GLN A 177 14.94 -20.46 -14.70
C GLN A 177 15.80 -21.35 -13.77
N ASP A 178 16.98 -20.87 -13.39
CA ASP A 178 17.89 -21.60 -12.50
C ASP A 178 17.30 -21.72 -11.09
N ASP A 179 16.70 -20.65 -10.55
CA ASP A 179 16.00 -20.69 -9.26
C ASP A 179 14.86 -21.73 -9.25
N PHE A 180 14.13 -21.81 -10.36
CA PHE A 180 13.07 -22.81 -10.52
C PHE A 180 13.62 -24.23 -10.55
N THR A 181 14.72 -24.47 -11.28
CA THR A 181 15.36 -25.81 -11.31
C THR A 181 15.89 -26.23 -9.94
N GLN A 182 16.50 -25.31 -9.19
CA GLN A 182 16.98 -25.56 -7.83
C GLN A 182 15.83 -25.86 -6.87
N PHE A 183 14.72 -25.12 -6.97
CA PHE A 183 13.52 -25.38 -6.17
C PHE A 183 12.93 -26.78 -6.47
N MET A 184 12.88 -27.18 -7.74
CA MET A 184 12.40 -28.52 -8.13
C MET A 184 13.33 -29.63 -7.63
N ALA A 185 14.65 -29.45 -7.70
CA ALA A 185 15.62 -30.41 -7.17
C ALA A 185 15.50 -30.55 -5.64
N TRP A 186 15.34 -29.44 -4.92
CA TRP A 186 15.09 -29.45 -3.48
C TRP A 186 13.77 -30.16 -3.14
N LYS A 187 12.69 -29.89 -3.87
CA LYS A 187 11.40 -30.59 -3.70
C LYS A 187 11.52 -32.10 -3.93
N GLN A 188 12.26 -32.54 -4.94
CA GLN A 188 12.51 -33.96 -5.19
C GLN A 188 13.35 -34.60 -4.08
N ALA A 189 14.38 -33.92 -3.59
CA ALA A 189 15.18 -34.39 -2.45
C ALA A 189 14.34 -34.48 -1.16
N GLN A 190 13.40 -33.56 -0.95
CA GLN A 190 12.49 -33.57 0.20
C GLN A 190 11.43 -34.68 0.10
N ALA A 191 10.93 -34.96 -1.11
CA ALA A 191 10.01 -36.07 -1.37
C ALA A 191 10.66 -37.45 -1.13
N GLY A 192 11.99 -37.55 -1.20
CA GLY A 192 12.75 -38.75 -0.82
C GLY A 192 12.93 -38.94 0.70
N LEU A 193 12.64 -37.92 1.51
CA LEU A 193 12.75 -37.95 2.97
C LEU A 193 11.41 -38.12 3.70
N THR A 194 10.28 -37.98 2.98
CA THR A 194 8.99 -38.45 3.48
C THR A 194 8.94 -39.96 3.34
N PRO A 195 8.82 -40.76 4.42
CA PRO A 195 8.61 -42.20 4.27
C PRO A 195 7.37 -42.41 3.42
N ALA A 196 7.53 -43.16 2.33
CA ALA A 196 6.40 -43.64 1.55
C ALA A 196 5.40 -44.34 2.49
N PRO A 197 4.08 -44.14 2.34
CA PRO A 197 3.13 -45.01 2.99
C PRO A 197 3.42 -46.43 2.49
N THR A 198 3.95 -47.27 3.38
CA THR A 198 4.17 -48.69 3.10
C THR A 198 2.85 -49.29 2.59
N PRO A 199 2.87 -50.09 1.50
CA PRO A 199 1.68 -50.82 1.08
C PRO A 199 1.27 -51.74 2.23
N SER A 200 0.15 -51.41 2.87
CA SER A 200 -0.44 -52.23 3.93
C SER A 200 -1.00 -53.51 3.32
N ASP A 201 -0.21 -54.58 3.35
CA ASP A 201 -0.76 -55.92 3.45
C ASP A 201 -1.40 -56.06 4.84
N ASN A 202 -2.73 -56.04 4.85
CA ASN A 202 -3.57 -56.46 5.97
C ASN A 202 -3.60 -58.02 6.00
N PRO A 203 -4.00 -58.75 7.07
CA PRO A 203 -4.58 -58.28 8.33
C PRO A 203 -4.11 -59.01 9.61
N SER A 204 -4.04 -58.30 10.73
CA SER A 204 -4.37 -58.90 12.02
C SER A 204 -4.96 -57.87 12.97
N PRO A 205 -6.01 -58.22 13.73
CA PRO A 205 -6.92 -57.25 14.32
C PRO A 205 -6.23 -56.49 15.45
N ALA A 206 -5.95 -55.22 15.19
CA ALA A 206 -5.55 -54.27 16.21
C ALA A 206 -6.65 -54.20 17.27
N LYS A 207 -6.24 -54.38 18.53
CA LYS A 207 -7.04 -54.19 19.72
C LYS A 207 -7.75 -52.83 19.62
N PRO A 208 -9.08 -52.76 19.79
CA PRO A 208 -9.79 -51.50 19.63
C PRO A 208 -9.27 -50.47 20.64
N PRO A 209 -9.14 -49.19 20.24
CA PRO A 209 -8.86 -48.12 21.18
C PRO A 209 -9.95 -48.09 22.26
N PRO A 210 -9.65 -47.65 23.49
CA PRO A 210 -10.68 -47.49 24.51
C PRO A 210 -11.78 -46.59 23.94
N ARG A 211 -13.00 -47.12 23.87
CA ARG A 211 -14.17 -46.34 23.46
C ARG A 211 -14.34 -45.22 24.46
N SER A 212 -14.28 -43.98 23.97
CA SER A 212 -14.64 -42.80 24.73
C SER A 212 -15.95 -43.04 25.48
N LEU A 213 -16.00 -42.64 26.75
CA LEU A 213 -17.13 -42.77 27.67
C LEU A 213 -18.37 -41.93 27.27
N ALA A 214 -18.50 -41.52 26.00
CA ALA A 214 -19.57 -40.67 25.50
C ALA A 214 -20.69 -41.45 24.78
N SER A 215 -20.76 -42.77 24.97
CA SER A 215 -21.90 -43.58 24.49
C SER A 215 -22.29 -44.62 25.53
N ALA A 216 -22.91 -44.13 26.61
CA ALA A 216 -23.86 -44.91 27.37
C ALA A 216 -25.27 -44.39 27.03
N PRO A 217 -26.19 -45.22 26.53
CA PRO A 217 -27.60 -44.83 26.50
C PRO A 217 -28.11 -44.84 27.95
N SER A 218 -28.36 -43.65 28.49
CA SER A 218 -29.04 -43.51 29.79
C SER A 218 -30.50 -43.94 29.61
N ALA A 219 -30.86 -45.07 30.19
CA ALA A 219 -32.23 -45.55 30.27
C ALA A 219 -32.87 -45.05 31.59
N GLY A 220 -33.80 -44.10 31.49
CA GLY A 220 -34.67 -43.66 32.60
C GLY A 220 -35.29 -42.27 32.36
N PRO A 221 -36.54 -42.01 32.78
CA PRO A 221 -37.53 -41.30 31.95
C PRO A 221 -37.66 -39.79 32.20
N ALA A 222 -38.17 -39.12 31.16
CA ALA A 222 -39.03 -37.92 31.16
C ALA A 222 -38.57 -36.67 31.95
N ALA A 223 -38.06 -35.68 31.23
CA ALA A 223 -38.49 -34.28 31.36
C ALA A 223 -38.11 -33.54 30.07
N THR A 224 -39.11 -33.20 29.26
CA THR A 224 -38.95 -32.35 28.07
C THR A 224 -38.91 -30.90 28.54
N GLU A 225 -37.72 -30.31 28.67
CA GLU A 225 -37.61 -28.85 28.67
C GLU A 225 -37.20 -28.41 27.25
N PRO A 226 -37.95 -27.50 26.61
CA PRO A 226 -37.61 -27.04 25.27
C PRO A 226 -36.32 -26.23 25.30
N VAL A 227 -35.37 -26.64 24.46
CA VAL A 227 -34.19 -25.86 24.11
C VAL A 227 -34.68 -24.60 23.42
N GLN A 228 -34.63 -23.46 24.10
CA GLN A 228 -34.84 -22.16 23.48
C GLN A 228 -33.71 -21.93 22.50
N SER A 229 -34.07 -21.72 21.23
CA SER A 229 -33.14 -21.39 20.15
C SER A 229 -32.41 -20.09 20.46
N ASP A 230 -31.14 -19.99 20.05
CA ASP A 230 -30.28 -18.81 20.25
C ASP A 230 -30.91 -17.48 19.76
N GLU A 231 -31.93 -17.56 18.90
CA GLU A 231 -32.75 -16.44 18.44
C GLU A 231 -33.68 -15.86 19.53
N GLU A 232 -34.19 -16.69 20.45
CA GLU A 232 -35.00 -16.23 21.59
C GLU A 232 -34.13 -15.58 22.68
N ILE A 233 -32.92 -16.10 22.91
CA ILE A 233 -31.95 -15.52 23.85
C ILE A 233 -31.51 -14.14 23.35
N PHE A 234 -31.32 -13.99 22.03
CA PHE A 234 -30.98 -12.70 21.42
C PHE A 234 -32.15 -11.70 21.53
N ALA A 235 -33.40 -12.15 21.32
CA ALA A 235 -34.59 -11.30 21.48
C ALA A 235 -34.82 -10.86 22.93
N GLU A 236 -34.58 -11.72 23.91
CA GLU A 236 -34.75 -11.41 25.34
C GLU A 236 -33.69 -10.41 25.84
N THR A 237 -32.47 -10.46 25.30
CA THR A 237 -31.37 -9.57 25.69
C THR A 237 -31.62 -8.11 25.25
N PHE A 238 -32.38 -7.87 24.18
CA PHE A 238 -32.70 -6.54 23.66
C PHE A 238 -34.09 -6.00 24.06
N ALA A 239 -34.95 -6.82 24.66
CA ALA A 239 -36.29 -6.43 25.10
C ALA A 239 -36.33 -5.85 26.54
N ARG A 240 -35.23 -5.91 27.31
CA ARG A 240 -35.11 -5.17 28.58
C ARG A 240 -34.58 -3.76 28.34
N LYS A 241 -35.50 -2.81 28.14
CA LYS A 241 -35.24 -1.38 28.33
C LYS A 241 -36.44 -0.70 28.97
#